data_AF-A0A954IQP9-F1
#
_entry.id   AF-A0A954IQP9-F1
#
_cell.length_a   1.000
_cell.length_b   1.000
_cell.length_c   1.000
_cell.angle_alpha   90.00
_cell.angle_beta   90.00
_cell.angle_gamma   90.00
#
_symmetry.space_group_name_H-M   'P 1'
#
loop_
_entity.id
_entity.type
_entity.pdbx_description
1 polymer ?
#
loop_
_entity_poly.entity_id
_entity_poly.type
_entity_poly.pdbx_seq_one_letter_code
_entity_poly.pdbx_strand_id
1 'polypeptide(L)'
;DLFPNPWQLRFLSWSHDGGRCFLLYNERGHQTLRVLEINCSDGHVRAVIDEHSDTFIHYSTSGKFELEWLPDDQLLWASERSGWNHLYRYDIKSGDVVNAVTSGDWNVRRIEHIDREKQQLWFYSVGIRTDQDPYHEHFCRVNFDGSGLTILTEGDGTHEIAWSPDRKYFIDRYSRVD
;
A
#
# COMPACT_ATOMS: atom_id res chain seq x y z
N ASP A 1 8.67 5.09 -24.29
CA ASP A 1 7.40 5.81 -24.17
C ASP A 1 6.80 5.45 -22.82
N LEU A 2 6.35 6.43 -22.02
CA LEU A 2 5.92 6.23 -20.62
C LEU A 2 4.42 5.95 -20.49
N PHE A 3 3.60 6.34 -21.46
CA PHE A 3 2.15 6.23 -21.40
C PHE A 3 1.51 6.00 -22.79
N PRO A 4 2.00 5.04 -23.59
CA PRO A 4 1.61 4.88 -25.00
C PRO A 4 0.14 4.45 -25.19
N ASN A 5 -0.42 3.67 -24.25
CA ASN A 5 -1.74 3.03 -24.41
C ASN A 5 -2.53 3.00 -23.08
N PRO A 6 -3.05 4.14 -22.61
CA PRO A 6 -3.78 4.18 -21.34
C PRO A 6 -5.13 3.46 -21.43
N TRP A 7 -5.37 2.56 -20.50
CA TRP A 7 -6.74 2.27 -20.06
C TRP A 7 -7.27 3.44 -19.25
N GLN A 8 -6.44 3.96 -18.34
CA GLN A 8 -6.78 5.10 -17.50
C GLN A 8 -5.54 5.96 -17.21
N LEU A 9 -5.76 7.27 -17.17
CA LEU A 9 -4.89 8.23 -16.52
C LEU A 9 -5.69 8.90 -15.41
N ARG A 10 -5.23 8.80 -14.17
CA ARG A 10 -5.90 9.36 -13.01
C ARG A 10 -5.01 10.39 -12.33
N PHE A 11 -5.51 11.60 -12.17
CA PHE A 11 -4.85 12.60 -11.35
C PHE A 11 -4.76 12.13 -9.89
N LEU A 12 -3.58 12.22 -9.30
CA LEU A 12 -3.33 11.85 -7.90
C LEU A 12 -3.24 13.09 -7.02
N SER A 13 -2.28 13.96 -7.28
CA SER A 13 -1.99 15.11 -6.43
C SER A 13 -1.06 16.13 -7.09
N TRP A 14 -0.96 17.29 -6.46
CA TRP A 14 0.11 18.26 -6.66
C TRP A 14 1.19 18.05 -5.58
N SER A 15 2.45 18.37 -5.90
CA SER A 15 3.44 18.61 -4.85
C SER A 15 3.08 19.85 -4.04
N HIS A 16 3.57 19.94 -2.80
CA HIS A 16 3.23 21.04 -1.89
C HIS A 16 3.59 22.43 -2.44
N ASP A 17 4.69 22.52 -3.18
CA ASP A 17 5.16 23.74 -3.85
C ASP A 17 4.48 24.02 -5.20
N GLY A 18 3.62 23.12 -5.69
CA GLY A 18 2.95 23.22 -6.98
C GLY A 18 3.85 23.04 -8.20
N GLY A 19 5.14 22.73 -8.02
CA GLY A 19 6.09 22.56 -9.13
C GLY A 19 5.94 21.24 -9.88
N ARG A 20 5.24 20.27 -9.29
CA ARG A 20 5.04 18.93 -9.83
C ARG A 20 3.59 18.49 -9.70
N CYS A 21 3.12 17.70 -10.65
CA CYS A 21 1.86 16.97 -10.52
C CYS A 21 2.05 15.48 -10.79
N PHE A 22 1.23 14.66 -10.13
CA PHE A 22 1.34 13.21 -10.17
C PHE A 22 0.11 12.57 -10.80
N LEU A 23 0.33 11.62 -11.71
CA LEU A 23 -0.71 10.84 -12.35
C LEU A 23 -0.47 9.35 -12.09
N LEU A 24 -1.53 8.59 -11.86
CA LEU A 24 -1.51 7.13 -11.98
C LEU A 24 -1.88 6.75 -13.40
N TYR A 25 -0.94 6.12 -14.10
CA TYR A 25 -1.15 5.50 -15.39
C TYR A 25 -1.44 4.01 -15.20
N ASN A 26 -2.51 3.54 -15.84
CA ASN A 26 -2.84 2.13 -15.95
C ASN A 26 -2.88 1.76 -17.43
N GLU A 27 -1.97 0.89 -17.83
CA GLU A 27 -1.88 0.40 -19.21
C GLU A 27 -3.08 -0.49 -19.55
N ARG A 28 -3.57 -0.38 -20.79
CA ARG A 28 -4.57 -1.33 -21.29
C ARG A 28 -3.97 -2.73 -21.33
N GLY A 29 -4.61 -3.66 -20.62
CA GLY A 29 -4.06 -4.99 -20.34
C GLY A 29 -3.67 -5.16 -18.87
N HIS A 30 -3.58 -4.07 -18.11
CA HIS A 30 -3.41 -4.05 -16.65
C HIS A 30 -2.14 -4.72 -16.13
N GLN A 31 -1.15 -4.92 -16.99
CA GLN A 31 0.16 -5.47 -16.64
C GLN A 31 1.14 -4.40 -16.14
N THR A 32 0.82 -3.12 -16.36
CA THR A 32 1.69 -2.01 -15.99
C THR A 32 0.90 -0.92 -15.27
N LEU A 33 1.40 -0.52 -14.09
CA LEU A 33 0.99 0.70 -13.40
C LEU A 33 2.19 1.62 -13.23
N ARG A 34 1.99 2.92 -13.46
CA ARG A 34 3.02 3.92 -13.19
C ARG A 34 2.50 5.07 -12.37
N VAL A 35 3.27 5.49 -11.39
CA VAL A 35 3.11 6.83 -10.81
C VAL A 35 4.01 7.75 -11.61
N LEU A 36 3.41 8.57 -12.47
CA LEU A 36 4.10 9.54 -13.31
C LEU A 36 4.21 10.87 -12.56
N GLU A 37 5.38 11.47 -12.56
CA GLU A 37 5.62 12.85 -12.13
C GLU A 37 5.82 13.73 -13.37
N ILE A 38 5.13 14.86 -13.40
CA ILE A 38 5.25 15.88 -14.43
C ILE A 38 5.81 17.14 -13.80
N ASN A 39 6.94 17.64 -14.31
CA ASN A 39 7.47 18.94 -13.97
C ASN A 39 6.65 20.03 -14.69
N CYS A 40 6.07 20.95 -13.93
CA CYS A 40 5.14 21.94 -14.48
C CYS A 40 5.84 23.10 -15.21
N SER A 41 7.15 23.25 -15.04
CA SER A 41 7.92 24.32 -15.70
C SER A 41 8.29 24.01 -17.16
N ASP A 42 8.53 22.73 -17.47
CA ASP A 42 9.03 22.29 -18.79
C ASP A 42 8.21 21.13 -19.40
N GLY A 43 7.27 20.55 -18.66
CA GLY A 43 6.46 19.42 -19.10
C GLY A 43 7.22 18.09 -19.11
N HIS A 44 8.43 18.02 -18.57
CA HIS A 44 9.18 16.78 -18.48
C HIS A 44 8.44 15.75 -17.62
N VAL A 45 8.30 14.52 -18.13
CA VAL A 45 7.61 13.42 -17.45
C VAL A 45 8.59 12.32 -17.12
N ARG A 46 8.53 11.80 -15.89
CA ARG A 46 9.23 10.58 -15.47
C ARG A 46 8.30 9.64 -14.70
N ALA A 47 8.64 8.36 -14.65
CA ALA A 47 8.02 7.42 -13.73
C ALA A 47 8.74 7.48 -12.37
N VAL A 48 8.00 7.74 -11.30
CA VAL A 48 8.46 7.57 -9.90
C VAL A 48 8.32 6.11 -9.50
N ILE A 49 7.23 5.48 -9.91
CA ILE A 49 7.00 4.04 -9.78
C ILE A 49 6.71 3.49 -11.17
N ASP A 50 7.35 2.38 -11.52
CA ASP A 50 7.08 1.58 -12.71
C ASP A 50 6.87 0.13 -12.28
N GLU A 51 5.62 -0.22 -11.98
CA GLU A 51 5.21 -1.55 -11.55
C GLU A 51 4.80 -2.37 -12.77
N HIS A 52 5.35 -3.58 -12.87
CA HIS A 52 5.03 -4.52 -13.93
C HIS A 52 4.71 -5.91 -13.38
N SER A 53 3.76 -6.59 -14.02
CA SER A 53 3.40 -7.99 -13.75
C SER A 53 3.21 -8.74 -15.06
N ASP A 54 3.76 -9.95 -15.15
CA ASP A 54 3.58 -10.83 -16.31
C ASP A 54 2.11 -11.25 -16.51
N THR A 55 1.28 -11.12 -15.48
CA THR A 55 -0.14 -11.51 -15.52
C THR A 55 -1.04 -10.29 -15.52
N PHE A 56 -1.28 -9.70 -14.35
CA PHE A 56 -2.01 -8.46 -14.15
C PHE A 56 -1.63 -7.86 -12.80
N ILE A 57 -1.91 -6.58 -12.62
CA ILE A 57 -1.82 -5.87 -11.34
C ILE A 57 -3.23 -5.70 -10.80
N HIS A 58 -3.48 -6.17 -9.58
CA HIS A 58 -4.79 -5.99 -8.95
C HIS A 58 -4.94 -4.57 -8.35
N TYR A 59 -5.31 -3.61 -9.19
CA TYR A 59 -5.35 -2.18 -8.86
C TYR A 59 -6.67 -1.67 -8.25
N SER A 60 -7.64 -2.54 -8.00
CA SER A 60 -8.97 -2.12 -7.52
C SER A 60 -8.93 -1.68 -6.05
N THR A 61 -9.69 -0.63 -5.70
CA THR A 61 -9.77 -0.09 -4.34
C THR A 61 -10.46 -1.02 -3.34
N SER A 62 -11.22 -2.01 -3.80
CA SER A 62 -11.74 -3.11 -2.95
C SER A 62 -10.72 -4.23 -2.73
N GLY A 63 -9.57 -4.17 -3.42
CA GLY A 63 -8.56 -5.20 -3.51
C GLY A 63 -7.28 -4.89 -2.74
N LYS A 64 -6.14 -5.23 -3.38
CA LYS A 64 -4.78 -5.28 -2.83
C LYS A 64 -3.99 -3.97 -3.04
N PHE A 65 -4.63 -2.93 -3.56
CA PHE A 65 -3.98 -1.71 -4.01
C PHE A 65 -3.99 -0.62 -2.94
N GLU A 66 -2.82 -0.10 -2.61
CA GLU A 66 -2.65 1.05 -1.70
C GLU A 66 -1.62 2.02 -2.31
N LEU A 67 -1.95 3.31 -2.29
CA LEU A 67 -1.05 4.40 -2.64
C LEU A 67 -1.30 5.55 -1.67
N GLU A 68 -0.30 5.85 -0.84
CA GLU A 68 -0.43 6.85 0.22
C GLU A 68 0.81 7.76 0.27
N TRP A 69 0.60 9.07 0.16
CA TRP A 69 1.67 10.06 0.32
C TRP A 69 2.10 10.12 1.79
N LEU A 70 3.40 10.01 2.01
CA LEU A 70 4.04 10.10 3.32
C LEU A 70 4.81 11.43 3.44
N PRO A 71 5.21 11.84 4.66
CA PRO A 71 6.11 12.97 4.85
C PRO A 71 7.43 12.83 4.07
N ASP A 72 8.17 13.93 3.95
CA ASP A 72 9.54 13.96 3.39
C ASP A 72 9.66 13.47 1.94
N ASP A 73 8.66 13.77 1.10
CA ASP A 73 8.61 13.32 -0.30
C ASP A 73 8.72 11.79 -0.42
N GLN A 74 8.04 11.06 0.47
CA GLN A 74 7.93 9.60 0.39
C GLN A 74 6.54 9.14 -0.07
N LEU A 75 6.50 7.95 -0.63
CA LEU A 75 5.29 7.31 -1.13
C LEU A 75 5.21 5.88 -0.62
N LEU A 76 4.07 5.48 -0.07
CA LEU A 76 3.76 4.09 0.24
C LEU A 76 3.03 3.46 -0.94
N TRP A 77 3.48 2.28 -1.36
CA TRP A 77 2.98 1.58 -2.54
C TRP A 77 2.77 0.10 -2.26
N ALA A 78 1.59 -0.42 -2.60
CA ALA A 78 1.34 -1.86 -2.60
C ALA A 78 1.90 -2.53 -3.86
N SER A 79 2.60 -3.64 -3.70
CA SER A 79 3.13 -4.45 -4.79
C SER A 79 3.15 -5.94 -4.43
N GLU A 80 2.90 -6.76 -5.44
CA GLU A 80 2.99 -8.23 -5.36
C GLU A 80 4.33 -8.76 -5.87
N ARG A 81 5.36 -7.91 -6.02
CA ARG A 81 6.67 -8.28 -6.60
C ARG A 81 7.39 -9.43 -5.90
N SER A 82 7.07 -9.70 -4.63
CA SER A 82 7.62 -10.83 -3.88
C SER A 82 6.82 -12.12 -4.05
N GLY A 83 5.72 -12.09 -4.82
CA GLY A 83 4.69 -13.12 -4.86
C GLY A 83 3.56 -12.89 -3.85
N TRP A 84 3.71 -11.92 -2.94
CA TRP A 84 2.76 -11.58 -1.89
C TRP A 84 2.51 -10.08 -1.87
N ASN A 85 1.27 -9.67 -1.55
CA ASN A 85 0.95 -8.25 -1.50
C ASN A 85 1.57 -7.59 -0.27
N HIS A 86 2.57 -6.76 -0.50
CA HIS A 86 3.28 -6.03 0.54
C HIS A 86 3.40 -4.55 0.23
N LEU A 87 3.71 -3.78 1.27
CA LEU A 87 3.85 -2.34 1.21
C LEU A 87 5.32 -1.97 1.14
N TYR A 88 5.65 -1.10 0.18
CA TYR A 88 6.99 -0.62 -0.09
C TYR A 88 7.00 0.89 0.03
N ARG A 89 8.05 1.42 0.66
CA ARG A 89 8.25 2.85 0.79
C ARG A 89 9.22 3.32 -0.27
N TYR A 90 8.83 4.35 -1.01
CA TYR A 90 9.58 4.96 -2.10
C TYR A 90 10.01 6.37 -1.73
N ASP A 91 11.20 6.76 -2.17
CA ASP A 91 11.62 8.15 -2.21
C ASP A 91 11.17 8.73 -3.56
N ILE A 92 10.33 9.77 -3.53
CA ILE A 92 9.72 10.31 -4.75
C ILE A 92 10.79 10.93 -5.65
N LYS A 93 11.78 11.62 -5.08
CA LYS A 93 12.79 12.38 -5.83
C LYS A 93 13.65 11.47 -6.69
N SER A 94 14.16 10.39 -6.10
CA SER A 94 14.97 9.39 -6.79
C SER A 94 14.13 8.38 -7.58
N GLY A 95 12.93 8.04 -7.08
CA GLY A 95 12.17 6.88 -7.56
C GLY A 95 12.64 5.55 -6.98
N ASP A 96 13.57 5.58 -6.02
CA ASP A 96 14.14 4.38 -5.43
C ASP A 96 13.24 3.84 -4.29
N VAL A 97 13.25 2.51 -4.15
CA VAL A 97 12.67 1.84 -2.97
C VAL A 97 13.58 2.11 -1.78
N VAL A 98 13.05 2.77 -0.75
CA VAL A 98 13.73 3.00 0.52
C VAL A 98 13.82 1.69 1.31
N ASN A 99 12.67 1.02 1.49
CA ASN A 99 12.58 -0.27 2.16
C ASN A 99 11.23 -0.95 1.89
N ALA A 100 11.18 -2.27 2.11
CA ALA A 100 9.91 -2.96 2.33
C ALA A 100 9.41 -2.64 3.75
N VAL A 101 8.15 -2.24 3.87
CA VAL A 101 7.50 -1.97 5.16
C VAL A 101 6.85 -3.24 5.72
N THR A 102 6.41 -4.13 4.83
CA THR A 102 5.95 -5.47 5.19
C THR A 102 6.65 -6.52 4.31
N SER A 103 6.79 -7.75 4.83
CA SER A 103 7.38 -8.87 4.10
C SER A 103 7.01 -10.21 4.76
N GLY A 104 7.07 -11.29 3.98
CA GLY A 104 6.83 -12.66 4.42
C GLY A 104 5.91 -13.42 3.47
N ASP A 105 5.50 -14.62 3.86
CA ASP A 105 4.61 -15.48 3.06
C ASP A 105 3.13 -15.25 3.42
N TRP A 106 2.67 -14.00 3.32
CA TRP A 106 1.31 -13.56 3.68
C TRP A 106 0.96 -12.24 2.99
N ASN A 107 -0.32 -11.88 2.91
CA ASN A 107 -0.74 -10.66 2.20
C ASN A 107 -1.19 -9.54 3.15
N VAL A 108 -0.78 -8.30 2.87
CA VAL A 108 -1.51 -7.11 3.32
C VAL A 108 -2.83 -7.06 2.57
N ARG A 109 -3.92 -6.88 3.31
CA ARG A 109 -5.29 -6.88 2.79
C ARG A 109 -5.87 -5.49 2.59
N ARG A 110 -5.67 -4.61 3.57
CA ARG A 110 -6.06 -3.18 3.55
C ARG A 110 -5.35 -2.42 4.66
N ILE A 111 -5.08 -1.13 4.45
CA ILE A 111 -4.63 -0.23 5.51
C ILE A 111 -5.84 0.30 6.28
N GLU A 112 -5.78 0.20 7.60
CA GLU A 112 -6.80 0.77 8.50
C GLU A 112 -6.40 2.18 8.94
N HIS A 113 -5.11 2.38 9.24
CA HIS A 113 -4.61 3.67 9.69
C HIS A 113 -3.13 3.86 9.41
N ILE A 114 -2.77 5.09 9.07
CA ILE A 114 -1.38 5.56 8.93
C ILE A 114 -1.16 6.64 9.97
N ASP A 115 -0.44 6.28 11.04
CA ASP A 115 0.01 7.22 12.06
C ASP A 115 1.33 7.84 11.59
N ARG A 116 1.25 9.01 10.97
CA ARG A 116 2.41 9.73 10.41
C ARG A 116 3.31 10.32 11.50
N GLU A 117 2.76 10.62 12.67
CA GLU A 117 3.53 11.16 13.80
C GLU A 117 4.40 10.09 14.44
N LYS A 118 3.83 8.89 14.66
CA LYS A 118 4.58 7.73 15.19
C LYS A 118 5.29 6.91 14.12
N GLN A 119 5.08 7.24 12.83
CA GLN A 119 5.58 6.49 11.68
C GLN A 119 5.17 5.01 11.73
N GLN A 120 3.87 4.76 11.95
CA GLN A 120 3.30 3.42 12.08
C GLN A 120 2.18 3.17 11.08
N LEU A 121 2.18 1.97 10.50
CA LEU A 121 1.07 1.43 9.74
C LEU A 121 0.28 0.45 10.58
N TRP A 122 -1.03 0.59 10.55
CA TRP A 122 -1.99 -0.33 11.15
C TRP A 122 -2.87 -0.86 10.02
N PHE A 123 -2.93 -2.17 9.87
CA PHE A 123 -3.46 -2.80 8.66
C PHE A 123 -4.02 -4.17 8.96
N TYR A 124 -4.89 -4.65 8.08
CA TYR A 124 -5.33 -6.03 8.09
C TYR A 124 -4.46 -6.88 7.17
N SER A 125 -4.16 -8.10 7.59
CA SER A 125 -3.41 -9.10 6.83
C SER A 125 -4.17 -10.42 6.76
N VAL A 126 -3.89 -11.23 5.74
CA VAL A 126 -4.42 -12.59 5.59
C VAL A 126 -3.26 -13.57 5.37
N GLY A 127 -3.38 -14.78 5.92
CA GLY A 127 -2.34 -15.82 5.85
C GLY A 127 -1.13 -15.64 6.77
N ILE A 128 -1.13 -14.61 7.64
CA ILE A 128 -0.01 -14.33 8.54
C ILE A 128 0.13 -15.36 9.68
N ARG A 129 -0.95 -16.07 10.01
CA ARG A 129 -0.97 -17.22 10.93
C ARG A 129 -0.96 -18.50 10.10
N THR A 130 0.18 -19.20 10.07
CA THR A 130 0.39 -20.36 9.19
C THR A 130 -0.41 -21.61 9.57
N ASP A 131 -0.93 -21.65 10.81
CA ASP A 131 -1.73 -22.74 11.38
C ASP A 131 -3.25 -22.50 11.27
N GLN A 132 -3.67 -21.41 10.63
CA GLN A 132 -5.08 -21.02 10.47
C GLN A 132 -5.50 -20.97 9.00
N ASP A 133 -6.80 -20.78 8.74
CA ASP A 133 -7.30 -20.53 7.40
C ASP A 133 -6.62 -19.27 6.81
N PRO A 134 -6.03 -19.34 5.61
CA PRO A 134 -5.29 -18.23 5.02
C PRO A 134 -6.17 -17.02 4.66
N TYR A 135 -7.49 -17.12 4.73
CA TYR A 135 -8.43 -16.02 4.51
C TYR A 135 -8.82 -15.28 5.81
N HIS A 136 -8.45 -15.78 6.97
CA HIS A 136 -8.69 -15.10 8.24
C HIS A 136 -7.93 -13.77 8.28
N GLU A 137 -8.69 -12.68 8.44
CA GLU A 137 -8.11 -11.34 8.56
C GLU A 137 -7.65 -11.10 9.99
N HIS A 138 -6.35 -10.81 10.16
CA HIS A 138 -5.77 -10.37 11.42
C HIS A 138 -5.39 -8.91 11.36
N PHE A 139 -5.55 -8.22 12.49
CA PHE A 139 -5.14 -6.83 12.62
C PHE A 139 -3.69 -6.75 13.10
N CYS A 140 -2.90 -5.95 12.40
CA CYS A 140 -1.46 -5.85 12.59
C CYS A 140 -1.00 -4.39 12.68
N ARG A 141 0.18 -4.19 13.26
CA ARG A 141 0.90 -2.92 13.26
C ARG A 141 2.37 -3.14 12.91
N VAL A 142 2.96 -2.22 12.15
CA VAL A 142 4.40 -2.19 11.83
C VAL A 142 4.90 -0.74 11.78
N ASN A 143 6.18 -0.50 12.03
CA ASN A 143 6.79 0.81 11.79
C ASN A 143 7.11 1.00 10.29
N PHE A 144 7.22 2.24 9.82
CA PHE A 144 7.50 2.54 8.40
C PHE A 144 8.84 1.98 7.90
N ASP A 145 9.80 1.76 8.79
CA ASP A 145 11.09 1.13 8.46
C ASP A 145 11.00 -0.41 8.35
N GLY A 146 9.82 -0.99 8.57
CA GLY A 146 9.57 -2.43 8.53
C GLY A 146 9.84 -3.15 9.86
N SER A 147 10.31 -2.44 10.88
CA SER A 147 10.54 -3.02 12.21
C SER A 147 9.26 -3.12 13.03
N GLY A 148 9.29 -3.95 14.07
CA GLY A 148 8.23 -3.97 15.09
C GLY A 148 6.88 -4.52 14.62
N LEU A 149 6.87 -5.37 13.59
CA LEU A 149 5.65 -6.08 13.18
C LEU A 149 5.02 -6.81 14.38
N THR A 150 3.79 -6.44 14.69
CA THR A 150 3.02 -6.98 15.82
C THR A 150 1.64 -7.39 15.31
N ILE A 151 1.25 -8.64 15.51
CA ILE A 151 -0.13 -9.10 15.32
C ILE A 151 -0.89 -8.74 16.60
N LEU A 152 -1.93 -7.92 16.46
CA LEU A 152 -2.67 -7.32 17.57
C LEU A 152 -3.92 -8.11 17.97
N THR A 153 -4.30 -9.10 17.17
CA THR A 153 -5.45 -9.96 17.44
C THR A 153 -5.03 -11.39 17.73
N GLU A 154 -5.84 -12.05 18.55
CA GLU A 154 -5.66 -13.44 18.99
C GLU A 154 -6.96 -14.21 18.75
N GLY A 155 -6.84 -15.50 18.43
CA GLY A 155 -7.98 -16.33 18.04
C GLY A 155 -7.81 -16.86 16.62
N ASP A 156 -8.59 -17.88 16.30
CA ASP A 156 -8.68 -18.44 14.96
C ASP A 156 -10.02 -18.01 14.36
N GLY A 157 -9.98 -17.07 13.42
CA GLY A 157 -11.16 -16.48 12.81
C GLY A 157 -10.86 -15.17 12.08
N THR A 158 -11.90 -14.59 11.47
CA THR A 158 -11.79 -13.26 10.87
C THR A 158 -12.08 -12.20 11.92
N HIS A 159 -11.16 -11.23 12.05
CA HIS A 159 -11.23 -10.18 13.05
C HIS A 159 -11.77 -8.86 12.48
N GLU A 160 -12.55 -8.15 13.28
CA GLU A 160 -13.04 -6.80 13.05
C GLU A 160 -12.77 -5.94 14.30
N ILE A 161 -12.02 -4.86 14.13
CA ILE A 161 -11.70 -3.94 15.22
C ILE A 161 -12.65 -2.73 15.25
N ALA A 162 -13.02 -2.31 16.46
CA ALA A 162 -13.76 -1.07 16.70
C ALA A 162 -12.99 -0.17 17.68
N TRP A 163 -12.63 1.03 17.22
CA TRP A 163 -11.84 1.98 17.99
C TRP A 163 -12.64 2.71 19.08
N SER A 164 -11.98 3.01 20.20
CA SER A 164 -12.43 4.08 21.10
C SER A 164 -12.39 5.43 20.38
N PRO A 165 -13.21 6.43 20.78
CA PRO A 165 -13.22 7.74 20.12
C PRO A 165 -11.85 8.43 20.05
N ASP A 166 -10.98 8.17 21.04
CA ASP A 166 -9.61 8.71 21.10
C ASP A 166 -8.54 7.75 20.55
N ARG A 167 -8.95 6.61 19.98
CA ARG A 167 -8.07 5.56 19.40
C ARG A 167 -6.99 5.02 20.34
N LYS A 168 -7.13 5.21 21.66
CA LYS A 168 -6.21 4.62 22.65
C LYS A 168 -6.47 3.13 22.88
N TYR A 169 -7.71 2.70 22.64
CA TYR A 169 -8.14 1.31 22.79
C TYR A 169 -8.93 0.89 21.57
N PHE A 170 -8.95 -0.42 21.30
CA PHE A 170 -9.90 -1.02 20.36
C PHE A 170 -10.52 -2.27 20.99
N ILE A 171 -11.72 -2.60 20.54
CA ILE A 171 -12.36 -3.89 20.79
C ILE A 171 -12.10 -4.76 19.56
N ASP A 172 -11.62 -5.98 19.79
CA ASP A 172 -11.53 -7.03 18.77
C ASP A 172 -12.77 -7.92 18.84
N ARG A 173 -13.46 -8.08 17.71
CA ARG A 173 -14.54 -9.05 17.53
C ARG A 173 -14.11 -9.99 16.44
N TYR A 174 -14.19 -11.30 16.70
CA TYR A 174 -13.89 -12.30 15.69
C TYR A 174 -14.94 -13.38 15.63
N SER A 175 -15.03 -14.01 14.47
CA SER A 175 -15.85 -15.19 14.25
C SER A 175 -15.21 -16.09 13.19
N ARG A 176 -15.60 -17.36 13.25
CA ARG A 176 -15.40 -18.36 12.20
C ARG A 176 -16.71 -19.12 12.00
N VAL A 177 -16.77 -19.99 10.99
CA VAL A 177 -18.03 -20.57 10.50
C VAL A 177 -18.60 -21.70 11.38
N ASP A 178 -17.79 -22.33 12.23
CA ASP A 178 -18.16 -23.50 13.04
C ASP A 178 -18.79 -23.18 14.41
#